data_AF-A0A6C0CT89-F1
#
_entry.id   AF-A0A6C0CT89-F1
#
_cell.length_a   1.000
_cell.length_b   1.000
_cell.length_c   1.000
_cell.angle_alpha   90.00
_cell.angle_beta   90.00
_cell.angle_gamma   90.00
#
_symmetry.space_group_name_H-M   'P 1'
#
loop_
_entity.id
_entity.type
_entity.pdbx_description
1 polymer ?
#
loop_
_entity_poly.entity_id
_entity_poly.type
_entity_poly.pdbx_seq_one_letter_code
_entity_poly.pdbx_strand_id
1 'polypeptide(L)'
;MHSESHRPVFLNDVIGHQEIKQELKKYLESKTFGGSVFLVGSPGIGKTTMALCAARTFGFDPLEINASKSIRSFEDVDKLKDACRSCVNIQSFIRGESNRKTCVILDELDGSDPHAQAKIVEWIKDSSRTVPILCTGNELPTIFKRNSAMINILRCYPPKATEVQHLFPDSDAPQILKECQHDIRRVFHRLQYGESYTIPDYSLPPTGTSPEVAFLWRQKMFQLKNPLEYHADKLGNVHWHQTTSEYTRDDKCDDTLVTRRRQKKLSLDKSNNLAEKNQNKEPTHS
;
A
#
# COMPACT_ATOMS: atom_id res chain seq x y z
N MET A 1 -1.52 1.02 17.75
CA MET A 1 -1.30 2.39 17.24
C MET A 1 -2.51 3.22 17.63
N HIS A 2 -2.33 4.39 18.26
CA HIS A 2 -3.44 5.17 18.83
C HIS A 2 -4.49 5.57 17.80
N SER A 3 -4.09 5.76 16.55
CA SER A 3 -5.00 6.06 15.43
C SER A 3 -6.04 4.96 15.19
N GLU A 4 -5.73 3.70 15.48
CA GLU A 4 -6.65 2.59 15.28
C GLU A 4 -7.49 2.34 16.53
N SER A 5 -6.89 2.51 17.71
CA SER A 5 -7.59 2.39 18.99
C SER A 5 -8.68 3.46 19.18
N HIS A 6 -8.45 4.67 18.67
CA HIS A 6 -9.42 5.77 18.70
C HIS A 6 -10.22 5.88 17.40
N ARG A 7 -10.23 4.84 16.56
CA ARG A 7 -11.01 4.85 15.32
C ARG A 7 -12.50 4.88 15.69
N PRO A 8 -13.28 5.86 15.21
CA PRO A 8 -14.70 5.93 15.51
C PRO A 8 -15.44 4.70 15.01
N VAL A 9 -16.48 4.31 15.74
CA VAL A 9 -17.30 3.12 15.43
C VAL A 9 -18.64 3.53 14.82
N PHE A 10 -19.20 4.67 15.24
CA PHE A 10 -20.47 5.20 14.76
C PHE A 10 -20.28 6.52 13.99
N LEU A 11 -21.27 6.86 13.17
CA LEU A 11 -21.23 8.07 12.32
C LEU A 11 -21.22 9.37 13.15
N ASN A 12 -21.75 9.33 14.37
CA ASN A 12 -21.77 10.47 15.28
C ASN A 12 -20.37 10.81 15.82
N ASP A 13 -19.52 9.80 16.01
CA ASP A 13 -18.18 9.93 16.59
C ASP A 13 -17.16 10.50 15.58
N VAL A 14 -17.47 10.42 14.28
CA VAL A 14 -16.63 11.00 13.23
C VAL A 14 -16.62 12.52 13.39
N ILE A 15 -15.45 13.16 13.30
CA ILE A 15 -15.36 14.62 13.47
C ILE A 15 -15.54 15.31 12.12
N GLY A 16 -16.30 16.41 12.13
CA GLY A 16 -16.55 17.24 10.94
C GLY A 16 -17.50 16.58 9.92
N HIS A 17 -17.38 17.01 8.67
CA HIS A 17 -18.06 16.42 7.51
C HIS A 17 -19.60 16.36 7.60
N GLN A 18 -20.25 17.34 8.23
CA GLN A 18 -21.70 17.32 8.49
C GLN A 18 -22.55 17.13 7.22
N GLU A 19 -22.22 17.83 6.14
CA GLU A 19 -22.91 17.70 4.84
C GLU A 19 -22.79 16.28 4.27
N ILE A 20 -21.60 15.70 4.33
CA ILE A 20 -21.31 14.36 3.80
C ILE A 20 -22.05 13.30 4.61
N LYS A 21 -22.09 13.44 5.94
CA LYS A 21 -22.86 12.56 6.82
C LYS A 21 -24.35 12.57 6.47
N GLN A 22 -24.91 13.75 6.16
CA GLN A 22 -26.30 13.87 5.75
C GLN A 22 -26.55 13.18 4.40
N GLU A 23 -25.67 13.35 3.42
CA GLU A 23 -25.77 12.67 2.12
C GLU A 23 -25.64 11.13 2.25
N LEU A 24 -24.71 10.66 3.07
CA LEU A 24 -24.58 9.23 3.38
C LEU A 24 -25.83 8.67 4.06
N LYS A 25 -26.41 9.44 4.99
CA LYS A 25 -27.67 9.09 5.66
C LYS A 25 -28.81 8.96 4.66
N LYS A 26 -29.01 9.95 3.78
CA LYS A 26 -30.03 9.89 2.72
C LYS A 26 -29.86 8.67 1.82
N TYR A 27 -28.62 8.35 1.44
CA TYR A 27 -28.33 7.19 0.59
C TYR A 27 -28.65 5.88 1.29
N LEU A 28 -28.22 5.70 2.54
CA LEU A 28 -28.40 4.45 3.28
C LEU A 28 -29.82 4.23 3.81
N GLU A 29 -30.59 5.30 4.03
CA GLU A 29 -32.03 5.22 4.35
C GLU A 29 -32.91 4.86 3.15
N SER A 30 -32.40 5.05 1.92
CA SER A 30 -33.14 4.72 0.71
C SER A 30 -33.38 3.20 0.59
N LYS A 31 -34.62 2.80 0.28
CA LYS A 31 -34.98 1.37 0.11
C LYS A 31 -34.50 0.78 -1.21
N THR A 32 -34.27 1.64 -2.20
CA THR A 32 -33.78 1.30 -3.54
C THR A 32 -32.44 1.96 -3.74
N PHE A 33 -31.36 1.18 -3.72
CA PHE A 33 -30.00 1.69 -3.88
C PHE A 33 -29.66 1.97 -5.34
N GLY A 34 -30.45 2.79 -6.03
CA GLY A 34 -30.13 3.24 -7.38
C GLY A 34 -28.88 4.12 -7.35
N GLY A 35 -27.75 3.57 -7.79
CA GLY A 35 -26.47 4.27 -7.74
C GLY A 35 -25.56 3.94 -6.55
N SER A 36 -24.46 4.68 -6.43
CA SER A 36 -23.42 4.50 -5.40
C SER A 36 -22.93 5.86 -4.87
N VAL A 37 -22.25 5.84 -3.73
CA VAL A 37 -21.59 7.03 -3.19
C VAL A 37 -20.08 6.85 -3.29
N PHE A 38 -19.38 7.86 -3.78
CA PHE A 38 -17.92 7.88 -3.83
C PHE A 38 -17.37 8.98 -2.92
N LEU A 39 -16.61 8.59 -1.91
CA LEU A 39 -15.90 9.49 -0.98
C LEU A 39 -14.50 9.80 -1.53
N VAL A 40 -14.24 11.06 -1.87
CA VAL A 40 -12.97 11.55 -2.43
C VAL A 40 -12.32 12.50 -1.46
N GLY A 41 -11.00 12.50 -1.29
CA GLY A 41 -10.33 13.55 -0.53
C GLY A 41 -8.90 13.20 -0.15
N SER A 42 -8.23 14.08 0.58
CA SER A 42 -6.86 13.84 1.04
C SER A 42 -6.74 12.59 1.92
N PRO A 43 -5.55 11.95 1.97
CA PRO A 43 -5.33 10.84 2.88
C PRO A 43 -5.50 11.28 4.35
N GLY A 44 -5.89 10.33 5.20
CA GLY A 44 -5.88 10.55 6.65
C GLY A 44 -7.03 11.39 7.24
N ILE A 45 -7.99 11.81 6.42
CA ILE A 45 -9.22 12.50 6.87
C ILE A 45 -10.34 11.55 7.35
N GLY A 46 -10.13 10.23 7.25
CA GLY A 46 -11.10 9.24 7.75
C GLY A 46 -12.18 8.79 6.76
N LYS A 47 -11.95 8.87 5.44
CA LYS A 47 -12.92 8.41 4.40
C LYS A 47 -13.39 6.96 4.60
N THR A 48 -12.44 6.03 4.69
CA THR A 48 -12.69 4.60 4.92
C THR A 48 -13.45 4.38 6.22
N THR A 49 -12.99 5.04 7.29
CA THR A 49 -13.64 4.98 8.59
C THR A 49 -15.07 5.51 8.54
N MET A 50 -15.32 6.61 7.83
CA MET A 50 -16.64 7.20 7.68
C MET A 50 -17.60 6.26 6.92
N ALA A 51 -17.14 5.59 5.87
CA ALA A 51 -17.93 4.59 5.15
C ALA A 51 -18.31 3.40 6.07
N LEU A 52 -17.35 2.89 6.83
CA LEU A 52 -17.56 1.80 7.80
C LEU A 52 -18.54 2.21 8.91
N CYS A 53 -18.35 3.41 9.47
CA CYS A 53 -19.22 3.97 10.50
C CYS A 53 -20.64 4.16 9.98
N ALA A 54 -20.80 4.68 8.76
CA ALA A 54 -22.10 4.87 8.15
C ALA A 54 -22.84 3.53 8.02
N ALA A 55 -22.22 2.52 7.40
CA ALA A 55 -22.82 1.20 7.25
C ALA A 55 -23.30 0.60 8.60
N ARG A 56 -22.43 0.63 9.63
CA ARG A 56 -22.77 0.13 10.97
C ARG A 56 -23.91 0.91 11.63
N THR A 57 -23.92 2.23 11.49
CA THR A 57 -24.94 3.10 12.11
C THR A 57 -26.34 2.83 11.54
N PHE A 58 -26.44 2.50 10.25
CA PHE A 58 -27.72 2.13 9.62
C PHE A 58 -28.03 0.63 9.68
N GLY A 59 -27.28 -0.15 10.48
CA GLY A 59 -27.54 -1.56 10.72
C GLY A 59 -27.16 -2.48 9.56
N PHE A 60 -26.36 -2.01 8.61
CA PHE A 60 -25.76 -2.85 7.58
C PHE A 60 -24.51 -3.53 8.12
N ASP A 61 -24.21 -4.69 7.55
CA ASP A 61 -22.94 -5.38 7.80
C ASP A 61 -21.89 -4.93 6.75
N PRO A 62 -20.85 -4.18 7.14
CA PRO A 62 -19.88 -3.66 6.20
C PRO A 62 -18.93 -4.77 5.68
N LEU A 63 -18.96 -5.00 4.37
CA LEU A 63 -17.97 -5.80 3.66
C LEU A 63 -16.91 -4.86 3.06
N GLU A 64 -15.82 -4.66 3.80
CA GLU A 64 -14.67 -3.86 3.35
C GLU A 64 -13.79 -4.67 2.40
N ILE A 65 -13.57 -4.13 1.20
CA ILE A 65 -12.72 -4.71 0.18
C ILE A 65 -11.76 -3.64 -0.29
N ASN A 66 -10.47 -3.86 -0.05
CA ASN A 66 -9.44 -3.04 -0.63
C ASN A 66 -9.37 -3.36 -2.15
N ALA A 67 -9.82 -2.41 -2.96
CA ALA A 67 -9.96 -2.54 -4.41
C ALA A 67 -8.60 -2.57 -5.11
N SER A 68 -7.63 -1.75 -4.67
CA SER A 68 -6.28 -1.72 -5.26
C SER A 68 -5.57 -3.09 -5.17
N LYS A 69 -5.81 -3.84 -4.08
CA LYS A 69 -5.23 -5.16 -3.88
C LYS A 69 -6.06 -6.31 -4.46
N SER A 70 -7.38 -6.27 -4.30
CA SER A 70 -8.25 -7.43 -4.51
C SER A 70 -8.98 -7.41 -5.85
N ILE A 71 -9.14 -6.23 -6.46
CA ILE A 71 -9.93 -6.06 -7.68
C ILE A 71 -8.97 -5.74 -8.83
N ARG A 72 -8.41 -6.80 -9.42
CA ARG A 72 -7.42 -6.71 -10.50
C ARG A 72 -7.94 -7.17 -11.85
N SER A 73 -9.03 -7.93 -11.86
CA SER A 73 -9.63 -8.46 -13.07
C SER A 73 -11.15 -8.35 -13.05
N PHE A 74 -11.76 -8.49 -14.23
CA PHE A 74 -13.21 -8.53 -14.41
C PHE A 74 -13.85 -9.68 -13.61
N GLU A 75 -13.19 -10.84 -13.56
CA GLU A 75 -13.68 -12.02 -12.85
C GLU A 75 -13.80 -11.79 -11.34
N ASP A 76 -12.92 -10.97 -10.76
CA ASP A 76 -12.96 -10.67 -9.32
C ASP A 76 -14.20 -9.86 -8.96
N VAL A 77 -14.63 -8.95 -9.85
CA VAL A 77 -15.85 -8.16 -9.68
C VAL A 77 -17.10 -9.04 -9.83
N ASP A 78 -17.10 -9.98 -10.78
CA ASP A 78 -18.21 -10.91 -10.97
C ASP A 78 -18.34 -11.87 -9.77
N LYS A 79 -17.22 -12.43 -9.27
CA LYS A 79 -17.20 -13.23 -8.03
C LYS A 79 -17.76 -12.44 -6.85
N LEU A 80 -17.38 -11.16 -6.73
CA LEU A 80 -17.91 -10.30 -5.67
C LEU A 80 -19.41 -10.06 -5.82
N LYS A 81 -19.88 -9.77 -7.04
CA LYS A 81 -21.29 -9.58 -7.34
C LYS A 81 -22.11 -10.84 -7.02
N ASP A 82 -21.61 -12.01 -7.38
CA ASP A 82 -22.26 -13.29 -7.10
C ASP A 82 -22.25 -13.64 -5.61
N ALA A 83 -21.17 -13.33 -4.90
CA ALA A 83 -21.11 -13.42 -3.45
C ALA A 83 -22.16 -12.51 -2.80
N CYS A 84 -22.28 -11.26 -3.25
CA CYS A 84 -23.26 -10.31 -2.72
C CYS A 84 -24.72 -10.69 -3.04
N ARG A 85 -24.97 -11.40 -4.14
CA ARG A 85 -26.28 -11.98 -4.46
C ARG A 85 -26.64 -13.17 -3.57
N SER A 86 -25.64 -13.99 -3.26
CA SER A 86 -25.82 -15.26 -2.53
C SER A 86 -25.77 -15.08 -1.01
N CYS A 87 -25.12 -14.03 -0.52
CA CYS A 87 -24.93 -13.78 0.91
C CYS A 87 -26.21 -13.26 1.57
N VAL A 88 -27.09 -14.18 1.97
CA VAL A 88 -27.59 -14.15 3.35
C VAL A 88 -26.36 -14.46 4.21
N ASN A 89 -25.81 -13.46 4.91
CA ASN A 89 -24.55 -13.64 5.63
C ASN A 89 -24.69 -14.78 6.65
N ILE A 90 -23.91 -15.85 6.48
CA ILE A 90 -23.85 -17.02 7.37
C ILE A 90 -23.50 -16.56 8.80
N GLN A 91 -22.71 -15.50 8.97
CA GLN A 91 -22.42 -14.94 10.28
C GLN A 91 -23.65 -14.30 10.95
N SER A 92 -24.51 -13.63 10.18
CA SER A 92 -25.79 -13.11 10.69
C SER A 92 -26.75 -14.25 11.04
N PHE A 93 -26.72 -15.35 10.28
CA PHE A 93 -27.48 -16.55 10.57
C PHE A 93 -27.01 -17.25 11.87
N ILE A 94 -25.69 -17.38 12.06
CA ILE A 94 -25.08 -17.99 13.26
C ILE A 94 -25.28 -17.11 14.51
N ARG A 95 -25.27 -15.78 14.37
CA ARG A 95 -25.50 -14.85 15.48
C ARG A 95 -26.97 -14.67 15.86
N GLY A 96 -27.90 -15.34 15.16
CA GLY A 96 -29.35 -15.22 15.40
C GLY A 96 -29.92 -13.84 15.06
N GLU A 97 -29.10 -12.94 14.49
CA GLU A 97 -29.51 -11.62 14.04
C GLU A 97 -30.07 -11.76 12.63
N SER A 98 -31.34 -12.16 12.56
CA SER A 98 -32.08 -12.14 11.30
C SER A 98 -32.00 -10.73 10.70
N ASN A 99 -31.56 -10.65 9.45
CA ASN A 99 -31.89 -9.57 8.50
C ASN A 99 -30.92 -8.36 8.37
N ARG A 100 -29.66 -8.42 8.83
CA ARG A 100 -28.67 -7.38 8.46
C ARG A 100 -28.23 -7.56 7.01
N LYS A 101 -28.57 -6.59 6.15
CA LYS A 101 -28.12 -6.54 4.74
C LYS A 101 -26.65 -6.16 4.69
N THR A 102 -25.89 -6.78 3.78
CA THR A 102 -24.49 -6.43 3.56
C THR A 102 -24.37 -5.09 2.84
N CYS A 103 -23.47 -4.22 3.30
CA CYS A 103 -23.07 -3.00 2.60
C CYS A 103 -21.64 -3.20 2.08
N VAL A 104 -21.46 -3.06 0.76
CA VAL A 104 -20.15 -3.24 0.13
C VAL A 104 -19.39 -1.93 0.18
N ILE A 105 -18.17 -1.97 0.73
CA ILE A 105 -17.27 -0.82 0.82
C ILE A 105 -16.02 -1.13 0.02
N LEU A 106 -15.85 -0.42 -1.10
CA LEU A 106 -14.68 -0.54 -1.98
C LEU A 106 -13.67 0.54 -1.60
N ASP A 107 -12.61 0.14 -0.90
CA ASP A 107 -11.57 1.04 -0.42
C ASP A 107 -10.44 1.20 -1.45
N GLU A 108 -9.87 2.41 -1.57
CA GLU A 108 -8.77 2.72 -2.50
C GLU A 108 -9.07 2.35 -3.97
N LEU A 109 -10.29 2.70 -4.42
CA LEU A 109 -10.75 2.38 -5.77
C LEU A 109 -10.00 3.11 -6.88
N ASP A 110 -9.33 4.21 -6.54
CA ASP A 110 -8.42 4.93 -7.43
C ASP A 110 -7.18 4.11 -7.81
N GLY A 111 -6.76 3.16 -6.97
CA GLY A 111 -5.63 2.28 -7.25
C GLY A 111 -5.97 1.00 -8.01
N SER A 112 -7.24 0.73 -8.32
CA SER A 112 -7.66 -0.49 -9.02
C SER A 112 -7.50 -0.39 -10.54
N ASP A 113 -7.56 -1.53 -11.23
CA ASP A 113 -7.47 -1.57 -12.70
C ASP A 113 -8.67 -0.86 -13.38
N PRO A 114 -8.46 -0.07 -14.46
CA PRO A 114 -9.54 0.62 -15.18
C PRO A 114 -10.63 -0.31 -15.72
N HIS A 115 -10.30 -1.53 -16.13
CA HIS A 115 -11.29 -2.50 -16.62
C HIS A 115 -12.20 -2.96 -15.49
N ALA A 116 -11.64 -3.15 -14.30
CA ALA A 116 -12.42 -3.53 -13.13
C ALA A 116 -13.31 -2.37 -12.63
N GLN A 117 -12.82 -1.13 -12.70
CA GLN A 117 -13.62 0.08 -12.43
C GLN A 117 -14.83 0.17 -13.37
N ALA A 118 -14.67 -0.12 -14.67
CA ALA A 118 -15.79 -0.13 -15.61
C ALA A 118 -16.84 -1.18 -15.23
N LYS A 119 -16.40 -2.38 -14.81
CA LYS A 119 -17.30 -3.45 -14.36
C LYS A 119 -18.04 -3.10 -13.07
N ILE A 120 -17.39 -2.42 -12.13
CA ILE A 120 -18.05 -1.90 -10.92
C ILE A 120 -19.15 -0.91 -11.31
N VAL A 121 -18.90 -0.03 -12.28
CA VAL A 121 -19.93 0.91 -12.77
C VAL A 121 -21.10 0.19 -13.44
N GLU A 122 -20.86 -0.89 -14.20
CA GLU A 122 -21.94 -1.76 -14.69
C GLU A 122 -22.75 -2.36 -13.55
N TRP A 123 -22.09 -2.86 -12.50
CA TRP A 123 -22.76 -3.41 -11.34
C TRP A 123 -23.56 -2.37 -10.55
N ILE A 124 -23.07 -1.12 -10.48
CA ILE A 124 -23.80 -0.01 -9.87
C ILE A 124 -25.07 0.32 -10.65
N LYS A 125 -25.03 0.21 -11.99
CA LYS A 125 -26.15 0.44 -12.91
C LYS A 125 -27.21 -0.65 -12.89
N ASP A 126 -26.84 -1.87 -12.49
CA ASP A 126 -27.75 -3.00 -12.48
C ASP A 126 -28.94 -2.76 -11.53
N SER A 127 -30.15 -2.73 -12.10
CA SER A 127 -31.40 -2.56 -11.34
C SER A 127 -31.73 -3.74 -10.42
N SER A 128 -31.13 -4.91 -10.67
CA SER A 128 -31.27 -6.10 -9.81
C SER A 128 -30.52 -6.01 -8.47
N ARG A 129 -29.73 -4.95 -8.27
CA ARG A 129 -28.90 -4.80 -7.07
C ARG A 129 -29.74 -4.40 -5.85
N THR A 130 -29.59 -5.17 -4.78
CA THR A 130 -30.25 -4.95 -3.49
C THR A 130 -29.31 -4.48 -2.38
N VAL A 131 -28.00 -4.45 -2.65
CA VAL A 131 -26.94 -4.06 -1.69
C VAL A 131 -26.44 -2.63 -1.96
N PRO A 132 -26.25 -1.79 -0.92
CA PRO A 132 -25.61 -0.48 -1.08
C PRO A 132 -24.11 -0.63 -1.34
N ILE A 133 -23.57 0.23 -2.21
CA ILE A 133 -22.14 0.28 -2.55
C ILE A 133 -21.60 1.65 -2.18
N LEU A 134 -20.59 1.68 -1.33
CA LEU A 134 -19.81 2.85 -0.97
C LEU A 134 -18.39 2.67 -1.52
N CYS A 135 -17.87 3.68 -2.20
CA CYS A 135 -16.51 3.68 -2.72
C CYS A 135 -15.70 4.76 -2.01
N THR A 136 -14.41 4.53 -1.81
CA THR A 136 -13.48 5.55 -1.33
C THR A 136 -12.29 5.64 -2.29
N GLY A 137 -11.68 6.82 -2.35
CA GLY A 137 -10.44 7.04 -3.08
C GLY A 137 -9.81 8.37 -2.68
N ASN A 138 -8.53 8.53 -2.98
CA ASN A 138 -7.88 9.83 -2.86
C ASN A 138 -8.23 10.72 -4.05
N GLU A 139 -8.21 10.13 -5.25
CA GLU A 139 -8.58 10.79 -6.49
C GLU A 139 -9.84 10.19 -7.13
N LEU A 140 -10.46 10.94 -8.04
CA LEU A 140 -11.61 10.47 -8.81
C LEU A 140 -11.16 9.82 -10.11
N PRO A 141 -11.41 8.52 -10.31
CA PRO A 141 -11.14 7.89 -11.60
C PRO A 141 -12.00 8.51 -12.72
N THR A 142 -11.44 8.56 -13.94
CA THR A 142 -12.13 9.17 -15.09
C THR A 142 -13.43 8.45 -15.46
N ILE A 143 -13.51 7.14 -15.19
CA ILE A 143 -14.68 6.30 -15.45
C ILE A 143 -15.83 6.70 -14.50
N PHE A 144 -15.52 6.86 -13.22
CA PHE A 144 -16.50 7.31 -12.22
C PHE A 144 -16.97 8.74 -12.51
N LYS A 145 -16.07 9.63 -12.94
CA LYS A 145 -16.41 11.00 -13.35
C LYS A 145 -17.40 11.05 -14.52
N ARG A 146 -17.25 10.16 -15.51
CA ARG A 146 -18.18 10.05 -16.65
C ARG A 146 -19.58 9.58 -16.24
N ASN A 147 -19.70 8.90 -15.10
CA ASN A 147 -20.95 8.30 -14.62
C ASN A 147 -21.57 9.05 -13.43
N SER A 148 -21.37 10.38 -13.38
CA SER A 148 -21.86 11.26 -12.31
C SER A 148 -23.39 11.24 -12.11
N ALA A 149 -24.18 10.77 -13.09
CA ALA A 149 -25.64 10.68 -12.96
C ALA A 149 -26.10 9.61 -11.95
N MET A 150 -25.30 8.57 -11.72
CA MET A 150 -25.62 7.45 -10.82
C MET A 150 -24.67 7.34 -9.63
N ILE A 151 -23.62 8.15 -9.62
CA ILE A 151 -22.57 8.10 -8.61
C ILE A 151 -22.57 9.46 -7.92
N ASN A 152 -23.01 9.48 -6.66
CA ASN A 152 -22.94 10.69 -5.85
C ASN A 152 -21.50 10.87 -5.36
N ILE A 153 -20.85 11.91 -5.86
CA ILE A 153 -19.45 12.21 -5.57
C ILE A 153 -19.40 13.17 -4.38
N LEU A 154 -18.92 12.68 -3.24
CA LEU A 154 -18.77 13.46 -2.01
C LEU A 154 -17.29 13.78 -1.77
N ARG A 155 -16.96 15.07 -1.83
CA ARG A 155 -15.61 15.56 -1.58
C ARG A 155 -15.41 15.86 -0.10
N CYS A 156 -14.53 15.09 0.52
CA CYS A 156 -14.12 15.20 1.90
C CYS A 156 -12.95 16.18 2.00
N TYR A 157 -13.17 17.28 2.72
CA TYR A 157 -12.16 18.28 3.02
C TYR A 157 -11.59 18.08 4.43
N PRO A 158 -10.32 18.44 4.67
CA PRO A 158 -9.75 18.35 6.02
C PRO A 158 -10.60 19.11 7.05
N PRO A 159 -10.76 18.57 8.27
CA PRO A 159 -11.55 19.20 9.32
C PRO A 159 -10.92 20.53 9.77
N LYS A 160 -11.76 21.43 10.28
CA LYS A 160 -11.30 22.72 10.80
C LYS A 160 -10.60 22.55 12.14
N ALA A 161 -9.64 23.42 12.44
CA ALA A 161 -8.92 23.40 13.72
C ALA A 161 -9.85 23.48 14.94
N THR A 162 -10.94 24.23 14.83
CA THR A 162 -11.97 24.35 15.88
C THR A 162 -12.66 23.03 16.21
N GLU A 163 -12.90 22.19 15.19
CA GLU A 163 -13.57 20.90 15.37
C GLU A 163 -12.66 19.87 16.04
N VAL A 164 -11.35 20.00 15.78
CA VAL A 164 -10.32 19.09 16.29
C VAL A 164 -9.83 19.52 17.68
N GLN A 165 -9.99 20.79 18.06
CA GLN A 165 -9.52 21.32 19.35
C GLN A 165 -10.11 20.57 20.56
N HIS A 166 -11.34 20.07 20.45
CA HIS A 166 -11.97 19.27 21.51
C HIS A 166 -11.24 17.94 21.79
N LEU A 167 -10.51 17.41 20.82
CA LEU A 167 -9.71 16.19 21.04
C LEU A 167 -8.41 16.46 21.80
N PHE A 168 -7.92 17.71 21.77
CA PHE A 168 -6.59 18.07 22.26
C PHE A 168 -6.66 19.33 23.14
N PRO A 169 -7.25 19.24 24.36
CA PRO A 169 -7.41 20.39 25.25
C PRO A 169 -6.07 20.99 25.72
N ASP A 170 -5.02 20.18 25.79
CA ASP A 170 -3.71 20.57 26.34
C ASP A 170 -2.68 21.00 25.28
N SER A 171 -3.05 21.03 23.99
CA SER A 171 -2.11 21.27 22.88
C SER A 171 -2.59 22.34 21.89
N ASP A 172 -1.66 23.06 21.28
CA ASP A 172 -1.95 24.00 20.18
C ASP A 172 -2.37 23.26 18.89
N ALA A 173 -3.65 22.89 18.82
CA ALA A 173 -4.28 22.23 17.68
C ALA A 173 -3.95 22.85 16.30
N PRO A 174 -3.95 24.20 16.09
CA PRO A 174 -3.68 24.77 14.77
C PRO A 174 -2.23 24.56 14.32
N GLN A 175 -1.26 24.57 15.24
CA GLN A 175 0.15 24.36 14.91
C GLN A 175 0.41 22.90 14.53
N ILE A 176 -0.12 21.97 15.32
CA ILE A 176 0.01 20.52 15.08
C ILE A 176 -0.69 20.13 13.77
N LEU A 177 -1.87 20.68 13.48
CA LEU A 177 -2.56 20.44 12.21
C LEU A 177 -1.77 20.93 11.01
N LYS A 178 -1.15 22.12 11.11
CA LYS A 178 -0.31 22.67 10.03
C LYS A 178 0.93 21.82 9.79
N GLU A 179 1.61 21.39 10.85
CA GLU A 179 2.76 20.47 10.78
C GLU A 179 2.37 19.13 10.14
N CYS A 180 1.20 18.60 10.52
CA CYS A 180 0.69 17.32 10.04
C CYS A 180 -0.04 17.40 8.68
N GLN A 181 -0.02 18.56 8.00
CA GLN A 181 -0.71 18.77 6.73
C GLN A 181 -2.22 18.45 6.79
N HIS A 182 -2.85 18.65 7.95
CA HIS A 182 -4.25 18.35 8.24
C HIS A 182 -4.62 16.85 8.12
N ASP A 183 -3.65 15.94 8.21
CA ASP A 183 -3.87 14.50 8.31
C ASP A 183 -4.08 14.10 9.79
N ILE A 184 -5.30 13.69 10.13
CA ILE A 184 -5.69 13.33 11.51
C ILE A 184 -4.91 12.09 11.99
N ARG A 185 -4.67 11.13 11.11
CA ARG A 185 -3.88 9.93 11.44
C ARG A 185 -2.45 10.33 11.82
N ARG A 186 -1.86 11.26 11.07
CA ARG A 186 -0.53 11.82 11.37
C ARG A 186 -0.52 12.59 12.69
N VAL A 187 -1.58 13.34 12.99
CA VAL A 187 -1.75 13.99 14.31
C VAL A 187 -1.73 12.95 15.44
N PHE A 188 -2.47 11.84 15.31
CA PHE A 188 -2.43 10.77 16.31
C PHE A 188 -1.04 10.13 16.45
N HIS A 189 -0.28 10.00 15.36
CA HIS A 189 1.09 9.49 15.44
C HIS A 189 2.02 10.48 16.15
N ARG A 190 1.89 11.78 15.84
CA ARG A 190 2.65 12.86 16.48
C ARG A 190 2.40 12.91 17.99
N LEU A 191 1.18 12.62 18.42
CA LEU A 191 0.83 12.53 19.84
C LEU A 191 1.34 11.25 20.49
N GLN A 192 1.28 10.12 19.79
CA GLN A 192 1.75 8.84 20.32
C GLN A 192 3.28 8.80 20.49
N TYR A 193 4.02 9.33 19.52
CA TYR A 193 5.48 9.18 19.42
C TYR A 193 6.25 10.46 19.71
N GLY A 194 5.57 11.60 19.92
CA GLY A 194 6.22 12.91 20.06
C GLY A 194 6.80 13.42 18.75
N GLU A 195 7.81 14.29 18.83
CA GLU A 195 8.52 14.81 17.66
C GLU A 195 9.34 13.70 17.01
N SER A 196 9.02 13.39 15.75
CA SER A 196 9.85 12.48 14.96
C SER A 196 11.22 13.11 14.74
N TYR A 197 12.28 12.38 15.10
CA TYR A 197 13.65 12.78 14.77
C TYR A 197 13.78 12.91 13.25
N THR A 198 14.03 14.14 12.77
CA THR A 198 14.36 14.35 11.37
C THR A 198 15.74 13.77 11.14
N ILE A 199 15.81 12.73 10.31
CA ILE A 199 17.09 12.26 9.79
C ILE A 199 17.74 13.48 9.11
N PRO A 200 18.94 13.91 9.53
CA PRO A 200 19.58 15.07 8.93
C PRO A 200 19.78 14.84 7.43
N ASP A 201 19.51 15.86 6.61
CA ASP A 201 19.73 15.79 5.17
C ASP A 201 21.22 15.55 4.88
N TYR A 202 21.54 14.36 4.37
CA TYR A 202 22.91 13.98 4.08
C TYR A 202 23.32 14.49 2.71
N SER A 203 24.23 15.47 2.67
CA SER A 203 24.94 15.79 1.44
C SER A 203 25.96 14.69 1.16
N LEU A 204 25.86 14.06 0.00
CA LEU A 204 26.88 13.12 -0.45
C LEU A 204 28.21 13.88 -0.60
N PRO A 205 29.35 13.26 -0.21
CA PRO A 205 30.64 13.87 -0.45
C PRO A 205 30.83 14.07 -1.97
N PRO A 206 31.46 15.17 -2.40
CA PRO A 206 31.66 15.45 -3.82
C PRO A 206 32.45 14.32 -4.50
N THR A 207 32.10 14.04 -5.76
CA THR A 207 32.78 13.05 -6.60
C THR A 207 34.26 13.39 -6.76
N GLY A 208 35.14 12.49 -6.33
CA GLY A 208 36.60 12.68 -6.35
C GLY A 208 37.28 12.62 -4.98
N THR A 209 36.53 12.47 -3.89
CA THR A 209 37.09 12.27 -2.54
C THR A 209 37.73 10.88 -2.41
N SER A 210 38.85 10.79 -1.65
CA SER A 210 39.46 9.49 -1.36
C SER A 210 38.50 8.61 -0.53
N PRO A 211 38.50 7.28 -0.74
CA PRO A 211 37.57 6.37 -0.04
C PRO A 211 37.61 6.51 1.49
N GLU A 212 38.78 6.82 2.06
CA GLU A 212 38.99 7.02 3.50
C GLU A 212 38.32 8.29 4.02
N VAL A 213 38.45 9.40 3.29
CA VAL A 213 37.82 10.68 3.66
C VAL A 213 36.31 10.58 3.52
N ALA A 214 35.82 9.93 2.47
CA ALA A 214 34.40 9.65 2.29
C ALA A 214 33.85 8.76 3.42
N PHE A 215 34.61 7.76 3.88
CA PHE A 215 34.24 6.90 5.01
C PHE A 215 34.18 7.66 6.34
N LEU A 216 35.18 8.50 6.64
CA LEU A 216 35.20 9.34 7.83
C LEU A 216 34.05 10.36 7.83
N TRP A 217 33.75 10.96 6.68
CA TRP A 217 32.62 11.87 6.55
C TRP A 217 31.30 11.16 6.84
N ARG A 218 31.10 9.96 6.28
CA ARG A 218 29.92 9.12 6.60
C ARG A 218 29.84 8.79 8.09
N GLN A 219 30.95 8.49 8.76
CA GLN A 219 30.94 8.18 10.20
C GLN A 219 30.64 9.42 11.06
N LYS A 220 31.25 10.56 10.74
CA LYS A 220 30.95 11.84 11.41
C LYS A 220 29.49 12.26 11.20
N MET A 221 28.88 11.92 10.06
CA MET A 221 27.46 12.18 9.79
C MET A 221 26.51 11.46 10.76
N PHE A 222 26.90 10.30 11.30
CA PHE A 222 26.13 9.56 12.31
C PHE A 222 26.58 9.87 13.75
N GLN A 223 27.38 10.92 13.97
CA GLN A 223 27.97 11.27 15.26
C GLN A 223 28.76 10.10 15.90
N LEU A 224 29.28 9.18 15.08
CA LEU A 224 30.10 8.07 15.55
C LEU A 224 31.52 8.56 15.81
N LYS A 225 32.15 8.07 16.89
CA LYS A 225 33.56 8.36 17.19
C LYS A 225 34.45 7.96 16.01
N ASN A 226 35.44 8.80 15.69
CA ASN A 226 36.40 8.53 14.62
C ASN A 226 37.20 7.26 14.95
N PRO A 227 37.16 6.20 14.12
CA PRO A 227 37.94 4.98 14.36
C PRO A 227 39.45 5.21 14.28
N LEU A 228 39.88 6.29 13.59
CA LEU A 228 41.29 6.60 13.37
C LEU A 228 41.98 7.30 14.55
N GLU A 229 41.26 7.69 15.61
CA GLU A 229 41.90 8.15 16.86
C GLU A 229 42.76 7.05 17.51
N TYR A 230 42.50 5.77 17.21
CA TYR A 230 43.29 4.65 17.72
C TYR A 230 44.68 4.47 17.07
N HIS A 231 45.00 5.24 16.02
CA HIS A 231 46.26 5.08 15.29
C HIS A 231 47.31 6.18 15.56
N ALA A 232 47.00 7.20 16.36
CA ALA A 232 47.95 8.27 16.64
C ALA A 232 49.10 7.86 17.59
N ASP A 233 48.94 6.78 18.36
CA ASP A 233 49.89 6.40 19.42
C ASP A 233 50.87 5.28 19.06
N LYS A 234 51.01 4.92 17.78
CA LYS A 234 52.11 4.04 17.33
C LYS A 234 53.16 4.81 16.53
N LEU A 235 53.86 5.71 17.21
CA LEU A 235 55.22 6.08 16.83
C LEU A 235 56.12 4.87 17.09
N GLY A 236 56.50 4.16 16.03
CA GLY A 236 57.40 3.01 16.17
C GLY A 236 57.58 2.17 14.93
N ASN A 237 58.43 2.67 14.03
CA ASN A 237 59.39 1.90 13.23
C ASN A 237 58.95 1.04 12.03
N VAL A 238 59.44 1.54 10.88
CA VAL A 238 60.19 0.82 9.84
C VAL A 238 59.38 0.15 8.72
N HIS A 239 59.51 0.79 7.56
CA HIS A 239 59.33 0.33 6.20
C HIS A 239 59.65 -1.17 6.00
N TRP A 240 58.72 -1.92 5.41
CA TRP A 240 59.08 -3.00 4.49
C TRP A 240 58.27 -2.88 3.19
N HIS A 241 59.04 -2.88 2.12
CA HIS A 241 58.62 -2.77 0.74
C HIS A 241 57.97 -4.07 0.23
N GLN A 242 57.26 -3.89 -0.89
CA GLN A 242 57.15 -4.83 -2.01
C GLN A 242 56.26 -6.06 -1.85
N THR A 243 55.19 -6.00 -2.65
CA THR A 243 54.46 -7.10 -3.24
C THR A 243 55.41 -8.18 -3.80
N THR A 244 55.28 -9.41 -3.31
CA THR A 244 55.48 -10.61 -4.11
C THR A 244 54.45 -11.66 -3.72
N SER A 245 53.74 -12.11 -4.74
CA SER A 245 52.94 -13.32 -4.77
C SER A 245 53.81 -14.54 -4.50
N GLU A 246 53.40 -15.42 -3.58
CA GLU A 246 53.59 -16.86 -3.72
C GLU A 246 52.69 -17.61 -2.73
N TYR A 247 51.88 -18.50 -3.27
CA TYR A 247 50.93 -19.35 -2.58
C TYR A 247 51.67 -20.62 -2.18
N THR A 248 51.70 -21.00 -0.90
CA THR A 248 52.04 -22.37 -0.51
C THR A 248 51.19 -22.86 0.65
N ARG A 249 50.78 -24.11 0.46
CA ARG A 249 49.81 -24.93 1.17
C ARG A 249 50.28 -25.27 2.57
N ASP A 250 49.36 -25.35 3.52
CA ASP A 250 49.05 -26.61 4.21
C ASP A 250 47.90 -26.39 5.20
N ASP A 251 46.79 -27.08 4.97
CA ASP A 251 46.03 -27.67 6.08
C ASP A 251 45.36 -28.95 5.58
N LYS A 252 45.73 -30.05 6.23
CA LYS A 252 45.22 -31.40 6.00
C LYS A 252 43.82 -31.52 6.57
N CYS A 253 42.89 -32.03 5.77
CA CYS A 253 41.89 -32.97 6.28
C CYS A 253 41.53 -33.96 5.17
N ASP A 254 41.54 -35.23 5.57
CA ASP A 254 41.65 -36.43 4.75
C ASP A 254 40.46 -36.75 3.83
N ASP A 255 40.82 -37.56 2.85
CA ASP A 255 40.07 -38.63 2.20
C ASP A 255 39.20 -38.40 0.95
N THR A 256 39.75 -38.98 -0.13
CA THR A 256 39.15 -39.67 -1.29
C THR A 256 38.10 -38.95 -2.13
N LEU A 257 38.48 -38.29 -3.25
CA LEU A 257 38.74 -38.85 -4.59
C LEU A 257 37.49 -39.45 -5.31
N VAL A 258 36.89 -38.69 -6.24
CA VAL A 258 37.12 -38.82 -7.70
C VAL A 258 35.93 -38.37 -8.58
N THR A 259 36.23 -37.34 -9.37
CA THR A 259 35.64 -36.92 -10.67
C THR A 259 34.19 -36.50 -10.78
N ARG A 260 33.99 -35.23 -11.17
CA ARG A 260 33.63 -34.92 -12.58
C ARG A 260 33.85 -33.45 -12.92
N ARG A 261 34.46 -33.24 -14.09
CA ARG A 261 34.75 -31.97 -14.77
C ARG A 261 33.50 -31.09 -14.86
N ARG A 262 33.60 -29.82 -14.44
CA ARG A 262 32.68 -28.75 -14.80
C ARG A 262 32.76 -28.48 -16.31
N GLN A 263 31.65 -28.67 -16.99
CA GLN A 263 31.42 -28.21 -18.36
C GLN A 263 31.47 -26.68 -18.42
N LYS A 264 32.10 -26.15 -19.49
CA LYS A 264 31.79 -24.82 -20.05
C LYS A 264 30.34 -24.83 -20.58
N LYS A 265 29.57 -23.78 -20.29
CA LYS A 265 28.49 -23.23 -21.14
C LYS A 265 28.19 -21.82 -20.63
N LEU A 266 28.59 -20.77 -21.35
CA LEU A 266 28.01 -20.19 -22.58
C LEU A 266 26.96 -19.13 -22.25
N SER A 267 27.26 -17.93 -22.74
CA SER A 267 26.37 -16.81 -23.02
C SER A 267 25.09 -17.28 -23.72
N LEU A 268 23.94 -16.84 -23.22
CA LEU A 268 22.67 -16.94 -23.93
C LEU A 268 22.52 -15.75 -24.87
N ASP A 269 22.36 -16.04 -26.15
CA ASP A 269 21.75 -15.16 -27.12
C ASP A 269 20.58 -15.91 -27.79
N LYS A 270 19.48 -15.18 -27.98
CA LYS A 270 18.39 -15.31 -28.96
C LYS A 270 18.05 -16.68 -29.59
N SER A 271 16.86 -17.17 -29.20
CA SER A 271 15.73 -17.61 -30.04
C SER A 271 15.94 -18.32 -31.41
N ASN A 272 15.38 -19.54 -31.45
CA ASN A 272 14.47 -20.13 -32.47
C ASN A 272 15.02 -21.04 -33.60
N ASN A 273 14.76 -22.35 -33.39
CA ASN A 273 14.03 -23.32 -34.23
C ASN A 273 14.40 -23.52 -35.71
N LEU A 274 14.86 -24.73 -36.05
CA LEU A 274 14.18 -25.64 -37.00
C LEU A 274 14.83 -27.04 -36.98
N ALA A 275 13.97 -28.06 -37.07
CA ALA A 275 14.21 -29.46 -36.74
C ALA A 275 14.79 -30.30 -37.90
N GLU A 276 15.51 -31.36 -37.50
CA GLU A 276 15.65 -32.73 -38.03
C GLU A 276 15.19 -33.02 -39.49
N LYS A 277 15.88 -33.84 -40.30
CA LYS A 277 16.37 -35.20 -40.02
C LYS A 277 17.13 -35.71 -41.26
N ASN A 278 18.25 -36.40 -41.07
CA ASN A 278 18.89 -37.22 -42.11
C ASN A 278 18.57 -38.70 -41.86
N GLN A 279 18.12 -39.42 -42.89
CA GLN A 279 18.55 -40.79 -43.20
C GLN A 279 17.96 -41.26 -44.55
N ASN A 280 18.88 -41.67 -45.44
CA ASN A 280 18.87 -42.83 -46.36
C ASN A 280 17.69 -43.01 -47.33
N LYS A 281 17.83 -43.49 -48.57
CA LYS A 281 18.92 -43.83 -49.51
C LYS A 281 18.16 -44.32 -50.76
N GLU A 282 18.38 -43.70 -51.93
CA GLU A 282 18.31 -44.28 -53.31
C GLU A 282 17.05 -45.10 -53.75
N PRO A 283 16.87 -45.56 -55.03
CA PRO A 283 17.70 -45.43 -56.24
C PRO A 283 16.95 -45.04 -57.55
N THR A 284 17.75 -44.67 -58.56
CA THR A 284 17.69 -44.99 -60.01
C THR A 284 16.49 -44.69 -60.93
N HIS A 285 16.90 -44.24 -62.13
CA HIS A 285 16.35 -44.40 -63.48
C HIS A 285 15.36 -43.35 -64.00
N SER A 286 15.88 -42.46 -64.85
CA SER A 286 15.78 -42.59 -66.31
C SER A 286 17.03 -42.00 -66.96
#